data_AF-A0A8S1WE56-F1
#
_entry.id   AF-A0A8S1WE56-F1
#
_cell.length_a   1.000
_cell.length_b   1.000
_cell.length_c   1.000
_cell.angle_alpha   90.00
_cell.angle_beta   90.00
_cell.angle_gamma   90.00
#
_symmetry.space_group_name_H-M   'P 1'
#
loop_
_entity.id
_entity.type
_entity.pdbx_description
1 polymer ?
#
loop_
_entity_poly.entity_id
_entity_poly.type
_entity_poly.pdbx_seq_one_letter_code
_entity_poly.pdbx_strand_id
1 'polypeptide(L)'
;MVQLSTEKIDEISQSNLGRFIIEMAQTHAEMRGPLDDLVTAIGDLENELTVELQQLEDDFTRSTNQHQITQENLDINIGQTEINIFNQKDFIDAILLPSIDQTNQKIDRLNGFMNDNRDSLARETLNRQNQHQAYLDRVSEHQGAISAVDEALQLINSLINGNIAFSEKATIHQAIKRVNNKITKTSTIHPLVEALLQLTQNFSDQGQAKKIRDLLQDTRNQLVASLNQENIDEKQIEETWVERQKTLNTEYQEFKRSLLEATYVLAAYQNKLKSTQEALAQNELDLQNYNESLQQDKDAQAQETQIYNELKAQYQIQLQTTRNAKDFVNSAEFSTIIRNKLNQGGLV
;
A
#
# COMPACT_ATOMS: atom_id res chain seq x y z
N MET A 1 -29.18 -97.91 -11.33
CA MET A 1 -29.25 -96.49 -11.76
C MET A 1 -28.83 -95.66 -10.57
N VAL A 2 -27.59 -95.19 -10.55
CA VAL A 2 -27.17 -94.24 -9.53
C VAL A 2 -27.30 -92.87 -10.16
N GLN A 3 -28.34 -92.12 -9.80
CA GLN A 3 -28.35 -90.67 -9.94
C GLN A 3 -27.22 -90.17 -9.01
N LEU A 4 -26.03 -89.99 -9.57
CA LEU A 4 -24.87 -89.40 -8.91
C LEU A 4 -24.83 -87.91 -9.27
N SER A 5 -24.51 -87.10 -8.26
CA SER A 5 -24.67 -85.65 -8.12
C SER A 5 -24.24 -84.82 -9.33
N THR A 6 -25.20 -84.58 -10.23
CA THR A 6 -25.11 -83.55 -11.28
C THR A 6 -24.86 -82.18 -10.64
N GLU A 7 -25.43 -81.93 -9.46
CA GLU A 7 -25.34 -80.65 -8.74
C GLU A 7 -23.91 -80.15 -8.47
N LYS A 8 -22.95 -80.98 -8.05
CA LYS A 8 -21.57 -80.53 -7.78
C LYS A 8 -20.79 -80.24 -9.06
N ILE A 9 -21.02 -81.04 -10.10
CA ILE A 9 -20.45 -80.78 -11.43
C ILE A 9 -21.08 -79.51 -12.01
N ASP A 10 -22.39 -79.33 -11.86
CA ASP A 10 -23.14 -78.16 -12.30
C ASP A 10 -22.70 -76.90 -11.53
N GLU A 11 -22.42 -76.99 -10.24
CA GLU A 11 -21.91 -75.90 -9.39
C GLU A 11 -20.50 -75.48 -9.79
N ILE A 12 -19.58 -76.43 -10.01
CA ILE A 12 -18.21 -76.12 -10.45
C ILE A 12 -18.23 -75.60 -11.91
N SER A 13 -19.08 -76.15 -12.78
CA SER A 13 -19.19 -75.72 -14.18
C SER A 13 -19.98 -74.42 -14.40
N GLN A 14 -20.40 -73.73 -13.34
CA GLN A 14 -20.95 -72.38 -13.44
C GLN A 14 -19.89 -71.34 -13.82
N SER A 15 -18.61 -71.55 -13.49
CA SER A 15 -17.53 -70.66 -13.89
C SER A 15 -16.74 -71.22 -15.08
N ASN A 16 -16.20 -70.34 -15.93
CA ASN A 16 -15.36 -70.75 -17.07
C ASN A 16 -14.12 -71.53 -16.61
N LEU A 17 -13.54 -71.13 -15.47
CA LEU A 17 -12.41 -71.83 -14.85
C LEU A 17 -12.83 -73.22 -14.37
N GLY A 18 -13.99 -73.35 -13.72
CA GLY A 18 -14.45 -74.66 -13.26
C GLY A 18 -14.84 -75.60 -14.40
N ARG A 19 -15.38 -75.08 -15.52
CA ARG A 19 -15.54 -75.86 -16.77
C ARG A 19 -14.20 -76.35 -17.30
N PHE A 20 -13.21 -75.46 -17.39
CA PHE A 20 -11.87 -75.81 -17.84
C PHE A 20 -11.21 -76.86 -16.94
N ILE A 21 -11.33 -76.73 -15.61
CA ILE A 21 -10.79 -77.72 -14.67
C ILE A 21 -11.51 -79.07 -14.83
N ILE A 22 -12.83 -79.08 -15.03
CA ILE A 22 -13.58 -80.31 -15.30
C ILE A 22 -13.17 -80.95 -16.63
N GLU A 23 -12.99 -80.17 -17.70
CA GLU A 23 -12.55 -80.65 -19.02
C GLU A 23 -11.13 -81.24 -18.97
N MET A 24 -10.20 -80.54 -18.29
CA MET A 24 -8.85 -81.02 -18.01
C MET A 24 -8.89 -82.33 -17.21
N ALA A 25 -9.74 -82.40 -16.18
CA ALA A 25 -9.88 -83.57 -15.34
C ALA A 25 -10.41 -84.80 -16.11
N GLN A 26 -11.37 -84.58 -17.01
CA GLN A 26 -11.89 -85.62 -17.89
C GLN A 26 -10.84 -86.09 -18.90
N THR A 27 -10.11 -85.16 -19.51
CA THR A 27 -9.06 -85.46 -20.50
C THR A 27 -7.89 -86.23 -19.87
N HIS A 28 -7.43 -85.83 -18.69
CA HIS A 28 -6.37 -86.55 -17.94
C HIS A 28 -6.77 -87.98 -17.58
N ALA A 29 -8.03 -88.18 -17.20
CA ALA A 29 -8.57 -89.48 -16.87
C ALA A 29 -8.71 -90.41 -18.10
N GLU A 30 -9.09 -89.86 -19.26
CA GLU A 30 -9.18 -90.59 -20.53
C GLU A 30 -7.79 -91.02 -21.04
N MET A 31 -6.77 -90.19 -20.84
CA MET A 31 -5.38 -90.50 -21.21
C MET A 31 -4.69 -91.49 -20.24
N ARG A 32 -5.38 -91.97 -19.19
CA ARG A 32 -4.81 -92.76 -18.08
C ARG A 32 -3.62 -92.08 -17.39
N GLY A 33 -3.60 -90.75 -17.39
CA GLY A 33 -2.56 -89.99 -16.70
C GLY A 33 -2.66 -90.13 -15.18
N PRO A 34 -1.59 -89.80 -14.42
CA PRO A 34 -1.64 -89.78 -12.96
C PRO A 34 -2.64 -88.71 -12.50
N LEU A 35 -3.62 -89.13 -11.70
CA LEU A 35 -4.57 -88.22 -11.02
C LEU A 35 -3.84 -87.23 -10.09
N ASP A 36 -2.70 -87.64 -9.53
CA ASP A 36 -1.88 -86.84 -8.63
C ASP A 36 -1.30 -85.58 -9.32
N ASP A 37 -0.98 -85.66 -10.63
CA ASP A 37 -0.45 -84.53 -11.39
C ASP A 37 -1.52 -83.44 -11.58
N LEU A 38 -2.77 -83.85 -11.81
CA LEU A 38 -3.92 -82.96 -11.95
C LEU A 38 -4.25 -82.28 -10.60
N VAL A 39 -4.23 -83.04 -9.51
CA VAL A 39 -4.44 -82.49 -8.15
C VAL A 39 -3.33 -81.49 -7.80
N THR A 40 -2.10 -81.78 -8.20
CA THR A 40 -0.95 -80.88 -8.03
C THR A 40 -1.16 -79.59 -8.84
N ALA A 41 -1.53 -79.68 -10.12
CA ALA A 41 -1.78 -78.51 -10.96
C ALA A 41 -2.93 -77.61 -10.44
N ILE A 42 -4.02 -78.21 -9.94
CA ILE A 42 -5.12 -77.44 -9.31
C ILE A 42 -4.66 -76.81 -7.99
N GLY A 43 -3.79 -77.49 -7.24
CA GLY A 43 -3.16 -76.96 -6.03
C GLY A 43 -2.21 -75.80 -6.31
N ASP A 44 -1.42 -75.88 -7.39
CA ASP A 44 -0.53 -74.80 -7.83
C ASP A 44 -1.33 -73.58 -8.27
N LEU A 45 -2.43 -73.77 -9.01
CA LEU A 45 -3.36 -72.70 -9.36
C LEU A 45 -4.02 -72.06 -8.13
N GLU A 46 -4.41 -72.85 -7.14
CA GLU A 46 -4.95 -72.31 -5.87
C GLU A 46 -3.92 -71.43 -5.16
N ASN A 47 -2.66 -71.86 -5.13
CA ASN A 47 -1.56 -71.10 -4.55
C ASN A 47 -1.31 -69.81 -5.35
N GLU A 48 -1.28 -69.88 -6.68
CA GLU A 48 -1.10 -68.72 -7.56
C GLU A 48 -2.20 -67.68 -7.35
N LEU A 49 -3.48 -68.09 -7.37
CA LEU A 49 -4.61 -67.20 -7.10
C LEU A 49 -4.57 -66.59 -5.69
N THR A 50 -4.05 -67.33 -4.70
CA THR A 50 -3.88 -66.82 -3.32
C THR A 50 -2.78 -65.76 -3.27
N VAL A 51 -1.66 -66.01 -3.98
CA VAL A 51 -0.55 -65.06 -4.09
C VAL A 51 -0.98 -63.80 -4.84
N GLU A 52 -1.71 -63.93 -5.95
CA GLU A 52 -2.23 -62.79 -6.72
C GLU A 52 -3.24 -61.98 -5.90
N LEU A 53 -4.15 -62.63 -5.15
CA LEU A 53 -5.06 -61.93 -4.26
C LEU A 53 -4.30 -61.15 -3.17
N GLN A 54 -3.26 -61.74 -2.58
CA GLN A 54 -2.43 -61.05 -1.59
C GLN A 54 -1.69 -59.86 -2.22
N GLN A 55 -1.14 -60.02 -3.42
CA GLN A 55 -0.50 -58.92 -4.15
C GLN A 55 -1.47 -57.78 -4.43
N LEU A 56 -2.69 -58.09 -4.87
CA LEU A 56 -3.75 -57.10 -5.07
C LEU A 56 -4.07 -56.33 -3.77
N GLU A 57 -4.13 -57.00 -2.62
CA GLU A 57 -4.35 -56.36 -1.32
C GLU A 57 -3.17 -55.46 -0.90
N ASP A 58 -1.94 -55.93 -1.10
CA ASP A 58 -0.74 -55.18 -0.77
C ASP A 58 -0.59 -53.93 -1.64
N ASP A 59 -0.85 -54.05 -2.95
CA ASP A 59 -0.81 -52.95 -3.90
C ASP A 59 -1.90 -51.91 -3.62
N PHE A 60 -3.15 -52.36 -3.37
CA PHE A 60 -4.24 -51.47 -3.00
C PHE A 60 -3.98 -50.73 -1.69
N THR A 61 -3.42 -51.41 -0.69
CA THR A 61 -3.03 -50.79 0.59
C THR A 61 -1.96 -49.71 0.36
N ARG A 62 -0.96 -50.01 -0.46
CA ARG A 62 0.09 -49.04 -0.81
C ARG A 62 -0.49 -47.82 -1.53
N SER A 63 -1.35 -48.02 -2.53
CA SER A 63 -1.98 -46.92 -3.26
C SER A 63 -2.87 -46.08 -2.35
N THR A 64 -3.68 -46.71 -1.51
CA THR A 64 -4.54 -46.02 -0.53
C THR A 64 -3.73 -45.11 0.40
N ASN A 65 -2.61 -45.60 0.92
CA ASN A 65 -1.72 -44.81 1.77
C ASN A 65 -1.11 -43.63 0.99
N GLN A 66 -0.76 -43.84 -0.29
CA GLN A 66 -0.23 -42.77 -1.14
C GLN A 66 -1.27 -41.67 -1.38
N HIS A 67 -2.53 -42.05 -1.66
CA HIS A 67 -3.64 -41.10 -1.79
C HIS A 67 -3.86 -40.30 -0.51
N GLN A 68 -3.88 -40.96 0.66
CA GLN A 68 -4.03 -40.27 1.94
C GLN A 68 -2.93 -39.21 2.16
N ILE A 69 -1.67 -39.56 1.91
CA ILE A 69 -0.54 -38.62 2.02
C ILE A 69 -0.70 -37.45 1.03
N THR A 70 -1.10 -37.72 -0.22
CA THR A 70 -1.33 -36.68 -1.23
C THR A 70 -2.44 -35.73 -0.80
N GLN A 71 -3.57 -36.26 -0.35
CA GLN A 71 -4.72 -35.47 0.11
C GLN A 71 -4.38 -34.62 1.33
N GLU A 72 -3.68 -35.19 2.33
CA GLU A 72 -3.22 -34.44 3.51
C GLU A 72 -2.29 -33.28 3.12
N ASN A 73 -1.34 -33.51 2.21
CA ASN A 73 -0.45 -32.46 1.71
C ASN A 73 -1.22 -31.36 0.97
N LEU A 74 -2.20 -31.72 0.16
CA LEU A 74 -3.05 -30.77 -0.56
C LEU A 74 -3.91 -29.95 0.41
N ASP A 75 -4.52 -30.58 1.42
CA ASP A 75 -5.30 -29.89 2.46
C ASP A 75 -4.44 -28.88 3.24
N ILE A 76 -3.18 -29.25 3.57
CA ILE A 76 -2.22 -28.32 4.19
C ILE A 76 -1.93 -27.13 3.27
N ASN A 77 -1.66 -27.39 1.98
CA ASN A 77 -1.36 -26.33 1.01
C ASN A 77 -2.57 -25.41 0.78
N ILE A 78 -3.78 -25.96 0.76
CA ILE A 78 -5.04 -25.21 0.71
C ILE A 78 -5.14 -24.29 1.92
N GLY A 79 -5.05 -24.83 3.13
CA GLY A 79 -5.18 -24.04 4.36
C GLY A 79 -4.13 -22.94 4.49
N GLN A 80 -2.87 -23.23 4.13
CA GLN A 80 -1.80 -22.21 4.12
C GLN A 80 -2.08 -21.10 3.10
N THR A 81 -2.52 -21.47 1.90
CA THR A 81 -2.83 -20.52 0.83
C THR A 81 -4.03 -19.64 1.19
N GLU A 82 -5.08 -20.21 1.82
CA GLU A 82 -6.23 -19.46 2.32
C GLU A 82 -5.83 -18.41 3.37
N ILE A 83 -4.96 -18.79 4.31
CA ILE A 83 -4.41 -17.86 5.32
C ILE A 83 -3.62 -16.74 4.63
N ASN A 84 -2.79 -17.08 3.64
CA ASN A 84 -2.02 -16.07 2.89
C ASN A 84 -2.94 -15.10 2.15
N ILE A 85 -3.97 -15.59 1.46
CA ILE A 85 -4.99 -14.77 0.78
C ILE A 85 -5.66 -13.83 1.78
N PHE A 86 -6.10 -14.35 2.93
CA PHE A 86 -6.75 -13.56 3.96
C PHE A 86 -5.83 -12.44 4.46
N ASN A 87 -4.60 -12.77 4.84
CA ASN A 87 -3.63 -11.81 5.35
C ASN A 87 -3.26 -10.76 4.30
N GLN A 88 -3.16 -11.14 3.02
CA GLN A 88 -2.88 -10.20 1.94
C GLN A 88 -4.04 -9.24 1.70
N LYS A 89 -5.28 -9.72 1.69
CA LYS A 89 -6.49 -8.88 1.59
C LYS A 89 -6.58 -7.91 2.76
N ASP A 90 -6.42 -8.41 3.99
CA ASP A 90 -6.41 -7.57 5.19
C ASP A 90 -5.29 -6.52 5.15
N PHE A 91 -4.07 -6.90 4.75
CA PHE A 91 -2.97 -5.96 4.62
C PHE A 91 -3.22 -4.87 3.55
N ILE A 92 -3.87 -5.23 2.44
CA ILE A 92 -4.28 -4.26 1.42
C ILE A 92 -5.30 -3.28 2.00
N ASP A 93 -6.37 -3.79 2.60
CA ASP A 93 -7.54 -3.00 2.99
C ASP A 93 -7.30 -2.19 4.27
N ALA A 94 -6.65 -2.80 5.27
CA ALA A 94 -6.44 -2.18 6.57
C ALA A 94 -5.19 -1.30 6.62
N ILE A 95 -4.18 -1.58 5.79
CA ILE A 95 -2.88 -0.89 5.87
C ILE A 95 -2.56 -0.10 4.60
N LEU A 96 -2.49 -0.75 3.44
CA LEU A 96 -1.95 -0.10 2.24
C LEU A 96 -2.87 0.99 1.70
N LEU A 97 -4.15 0.71 1.50
CA LEU A 97 -5.10 1.70 0.98
C LEU A 97 -5.24 2.92 1.91
N PRO A 98 -5.44 2.75 3.24
CA PRO A 98 -5.48 3.89 4.16
C PRO A 98 -4.17 4.69 4.17
N SER A 99 -3.02 4.03 4.10
CA SER A 99 -1.71 4.71 4.10
C SER A 99 -1.51 5.54 2.83
N ILE A 100 -1.96 5.04 1.68
CA ILE A 100 -1.95 5.79 0.41
C ILE A 100 -2.83 7.03 0.54
N ASP A 101 -4.06 6.89 1.02
CA ASP A 101 -4.99 8.01 1.18
C ASP A 101 -4.48 9.08 2.16
N GLN A 102 -3.96 8.65 3.32
CA GLN A 102 -3.37 9.57 4.29
C GLN A 102 -2.16 10.31 3.72
N THR A 103 -1.33 9.62 2.92
CA THR A 103 -0.16 10.23 2.29
C THR A 103 -0.56 11.22 1.20
N ASN A 104 -1.59 10.91 0.39
CA ASN A 104 -2.17 11.85 -0.57
C ASN A 104 -2.69 13.12 0.13
N GLN A 105 -3.46 12.96 1.20
CA GLN A 105 -3.94 14.11 1.98
C GLN A 105 -2.79 14.93 2.59
N LYS A 106 -1.69 14.28 3.01
CA LYS A 106 -0.49 14.97 3.49
C LYS A 106 0.16 15.78 2.36
N ILE A 107 0.28 15.23 1.16
CA ILE A 107 0.80 15.90 -0.02
C ILE A 107 -0.05 17.15 -0.34
N ASP A 108 -1.38 17.01 -0.33
CA ASP A 108 -2.29 18.13 -0.60
C ASP A 108 -2.15 19.25 0.43
N ARG A 109 -2.05 18.90 1.72
CA ARG A 109 -1.81 19.88 2.80
C ARG A 109 -0.46 20.60 2.62
N LEU A 110 0.59 19.87 2.26
CA LEU A 110 1.92 20.46 2.03
C LEU A 110 1.92 21.42 0.83
N ASN A 111 1.24 21.05 -0.26
CA ASN A 111 1.04 21.95 -1.40
C ASN A 111 0.26 23.21 -0.99
N GLY A 112 -0.78 23.06 -0.16
CA GLY A 112 -1.50 24.18 0.44
C GLY A 112 -0.59 25.12 1.23
N PHE A 113 0.19 24.59 2.18
CA PHE A 113 1.14 25.38 2.97
C PHE A 113 2.20 26.07 2.12
N MET A 114 2.68 25.42 1.06
CA MET A 114 3.62 26.03 0.11
C MET A 114 3.01 27.23 -0.60
N ASN A 115 1.77 27.12 -1.07
CA ASN A 115 1.07 28.21 -1.74
C ASN A 115 0.78 29.36 -0.76
N ASP A 116 0.22 29.06 0.42
CA ASP A 116 -0.07 30.06 1.45
C ASP A 116 1.18 30.83 1.87
N ASN A 117 2.31 30.14 2.01
CA ASN A 117 3.60 30.76 2.35
C ASN A 117 4.08 31.70 1.24
N ARG A 118 4.00 31.29 -0.04
CA ARG A 118 4.40 32.14 -1.18
C ARG A 118 3.48 33.35 -1.34
N ASP A 119 2.18 33.16 -1.13
CA ASP A 119 1.20 34.24 -1.14
C ASP A 119 1.42 35.22 0.01
N SER A 120 1.74 34.73 1.21
CA SER A 120 2.10 35.58 2.35
C SER A 120 3.33 36.42 2.02
N LEU A 121 4.38 35.80 1.47
CA LEU A 121 5.59 36.51 1.07
C LEU A 121 5.27 37.60 0.05
N ALA A 122 4.50 37.31 -1.00
CA ALA A 122 4.14 38.29 -2.02
C ALA A 122 3.35 39.48 -1.44
N ARG A 123 2.36 39.20 -0.58
CA ARG A 123 1.56 40.24 0.10
C ARG A 123 2.42 41.09 1.04
N GLU A 124 3.27 40.46 1.84
CA GLU A 124 4.17 41.14 2.78
C GLU A 124 5.19 42.00 2.03
N THR A 125 5.74 41.53 0.90
CA THR A 125 6.63 42.32 0.03
C THR A 125 5.93 43.54 -0.54
N LEU A 126 4.70 43.41 -1.04
CA LEU A 126 3.94 44.56 -1.56
C LEU A 126 3.66 45.58 -0.46
N ASN A 127 3.25 45.12 0.73
CA ASN A 127 3.03 45.98 1.88
C ASN A 127 4.31 46.72 2.26
N ARG A 128 5.45 46.02 2.28
CA ARG A 128 6.76 46.62 2.57
C ARG A 128 7.14 47.69 1.54
N GLN A 129 6.91 47.45 0.25
CA GLN A 129 7.15 48.45 -0.79
C GLN A 129 6.32 49.73 -0.56
N ASN A 130 5.04 49.58 -0.22
CA ASN A 130 4.17 50.73 0.10
C ASN A 130 4.63 51.46 1.37
N GLN A 131 5.03 50.74 2.41
CA GLN A 131 5.57 51.32 3.65
C GLN A 131 6.87 52.08 3.39
N HIS A 132 7.78 51.52 2.60
CA HIS A 132 9.03 52.17 2.24
C HIS A 132 8.79 53.45 1.43
N GLN A 133 7.88 53.43 0.46
CA GLN A 133 7.53 54.63 -0.30
C GLN A 133 6.97 55.72 0.62
N ALA A 134 6.08 55.38 1.54
CA ALA A 134 5.55 56.33 2.51
C ALA A 134 6.64 56.90 3.44
N TYR A 135 7.64 56.10 3.81
CA TYR A 135 8.81 56.57 4.55
C TYR A 135 9.63 57.57 3.71
N LEU A 136 9.91 57.29 2.44
CA LEU A 136 10.64 58.20 1.55
C LEU A 136 9.92 59.55 1.40
N ASP A 137 8.59 59.53 1.29
CA ASP A 137 7.78 60.73 1.23
C ASP A 137 7.90 61.56 2.53
N ARG A 138 7.85 60.91 3.70
CA ARG A 138 8.05 61.58 5.02
C ARG A 138 9.46 62.14 5.19
N VAL A 139 10.48 61.42 4.74
CA VAL A 139 11.87 61.91 4.74
C VAL A 139 12.00 63.16 3.86
N SER A 140 11.40 63.15 2.66
CA SER A 140 11.39 64.31 1.76
C SER A 140 10.67 65.50 2.37
N GLU A 141 9.54 65.27 3.04
CA GLU A 141 8.77 66.27 3.78
C GLU A 141 9.62 66.95 4.86
N HIS A 142 10.24 66.13 5.73
CA HIS A 142 11.09 66.61 6.81
C HIS A 142 12.31 67.38 6.30
N GLN A 143 13.02 66.87 5.29
CA GLN A 143 14.16 67.56 4.69
C GLN A 143 13.74 68.90 4.08
N GLY A 144 12.62 68.91 3.35
CA GLY A 144 12.07 70.12 2.75
C GLY A 144 11.67 71.18 3.78
N ALA A 145 11.13 70.75 4.93
CA ALA A 145 10.79 71.62 6.05
C ALA A 145 12.03 72.15 6.78
N ILE A 146 13.03 71.29 7.04
CA ILE A 146 14.32 71.69 7.65
C ILE A 146 14.98 72.78 6.81
N SER A 147 15.09 72.60 5.48
CA SER A 147 15.68 73.62 4.61
C SER A 147 14.93 74.96 4.68
N ALA A 148 13.59 74.93 4.75
CA ALA A 148 12.80 76.16 4.85
C ALA A 148 12.92 76.83 6.24
N VAL A 149 13.11 76.05 7.31
CA VAL A 149 13.43 76.59 8.65
C VAL A 149 14.84 77.18 8.68
N ASP A 150 15.81 76.53 8.02
CA ASP A 150 17.19 77.03 7.91
C ASP A 150 17.25 78.37 7.15
N GLU A 151 16.51 78.50 6.05
CA GLU A 151 16.32 79.78 5.36
C GLU A 151 15.71 80.85 6.28
N ALA A 152 14.66 80.51 7.03
CA ALA A 152 14.01 81.44 7.97
C ALA A 152 14.96 81.86 9.11
N LEU A 153 15.78 80.93 9.62
CA LEU A 153 16.82 81.18 10.62
C LEU A 153 17.91 82.11 10.08
N GLN A 154 18.33 81.94 8.83
CA GLN A 154 19.30 82.82 8.20
C GLN A 154 18.77 84.26 8.05
N LEU A 155 17.51 84.40 7.62
CA LEU A 155 16.86 85.71 7.46
C LEU A 155 16.66 86.41 8.81
N ILE A 156 16.15 85.71 9.84
CA ILE A 156 15.95 86.32 11.17
C ILE A 156 17.28 86.70 11.83
N ASN A 157 18.34 85.91 11.65
CA ASN A 157 19.68 86.26 12.16
C ASN A 157 20.28 87.47 11.42
N SER A 158 20.09 87.56 10.10
CA SER A 158 20.49 88.73 9.32
C SER A 158 19.77 90.00 9.78
N LEU A 159 18.48 89.88 10.15
CA LEU A 159 17.70 90.99 10.69
C LEU A 159 18.20 91.42 12.07
N ILE A 160 18.44 90.46 12.97
CA ILE A 160 18.92 90.73 14.34
C ILE A 160 20.29 91.42 14.34
N ASN A 161 21.16 91.06 13.40
CA ASN A 161 22.52 91.60 13.25
C ASN A 161 22.57 92.93 12.48
N GLY A 162 21.42 93.44 11.99
CA GLY A 162 21.35 94.71 11.25
C GLY A 162 21.80 94.62 9.79
N ASN A 163 21.95 93.41 9.24
CA ASN A 163 22.36 93.18 7.85
C ASN A 163 21.21 93.35 6.83
N ILE A 164 19.96 93.27 7.30
CA ILE A 164 18.76 93.55 6.50
C ILE A 164 17.84 94.50 7.27
N ALA A 165 17.08 95.32 6.55
CA ALA A 165 16.16 96.28 7.16
C ALA A 165 14.85 95.58 7.61
N PHE A 166 14.24 96.08 8.69
CA PHE A 166 12.93 95.59 9.18
C PHE A 166 11.80 95.69 8.14
N SER A 167 11.96 96.51 7.09
CA SER A 167 11.05 96.55 5.94
C SER A 167 11.00 95.24 5.15
N GLU A 168 12.00 94.36 5.27
CA GLU A 168 12.08 93.08 4.57
C GLU A 168 11.42 91.92 5.35
N LYS A 169 10.76 92.19 6.49
CA LYS A 169 10.09 91.19 7.36
C LYS A 169 9.11 90.26 6.65
N ALA A 170 8.54 90.69 5.52
CA ALA A 170 7.65 89.88 4.69
C ALA A 170 8.34 88.61 4.16
N THR A 171 9.66 88.65 3.94
CA THR A 171 10.44 87.50 3.46
C THR A 171 10.56 86.39 4.51
N ILE A 172 10.71 86.76 5.79
CA ILE A 172 10.72 85.82 6.93
C ILE A 172 9.36 85.13 7.08
N HIS A 173 8.27 85.91 6.99
CA HIS A 173 6.92 85.36 7.02
C HIS A 173 6.66 84.41 5.83
N GLN A 174 7.15 84.74 4.63
CA GLN A 174 7.05 83.87 3.46
C GLN A 174 7.84 82.56 3.64
N ALA A 175 9.03 82.60 4.23
CA ALA A 175 9.82 81.39 4.52
C ALA A 175 9.07 80.45 5.48
N ILE A 176 8.47 80.97 6.54
CA ILE A 176 7.68 80.19 7.50
C ILE A 176 6.37 79.68 6.87
N LYS A 177 5.76 80.45 5.97
CA LYS A 177 4.63 79.98 5.16
C LYS A 177 5.01 78.79 4.27
N ARG A 178 6.23 78.76 3.73
CA ARG A 178 6.76 77.59 3.00
C ARG A 178 6.93 76.39 3.93
N VAL A 179 7.43 76.58 5.15
CA VAL A 179 7.49 75.52 6.17
C VAL A 179 6.09 74.94 6.43
N ASN A 180 5.10 75.79 6.65
CA ASN A 180 3.70 75.38 6.88
C ASN A 180 3.06 74.65 5.70
N ASN A 181 3.43 75.01 4.47
CA ASN A 181 2.92 74.32 3.28
C ASN A 181 3.59 72.97 3.03
N LYS A 182 4.79 72.75 3.61
CA LYS A 182 5.54 71.50 3.47
C LYS A 182 5.23 70.51 4.57
N ILE A 183 4.85 70.97 5.75
CA ILE A 183 4.50 70.08 6.87
C ILE A 183 3.03 69.67 6.78
N THR A 184 2.77 68.39 6.90
CA THR A 184 1.42 67.83 7.02
C THR A 184 0.73 68.36 8.26
N LYS A 185 -0.56 68.69 8.15
CA LYS A 185 -1.36 69.25 9.26
C LYS A 185 -1.50 68.30 10.46
N THR A 186 -1.27 67.01 10.23
CA THR A 186 -1.27 65.95 11.25
C THR A 186 0.09 65.79 11.92
N SER A 187 1.13 66.50 11.48
CA SER A 187 2.45 66.48 12.11
C SER A 187 2.38 67.07 13.51
N THR A 188 3.08 66.44 14.45
CA THR A 188 3.25 66.94 15.83
C THR A 188 3.94 68.30 15.89
N ILE A 189 4.59 68.71 14.80
CA ILE A 189 5.35 69.96 14.65
C ILE A 189 4.44 71.10 14.15
N HIS A 190 3.26 70.77 13.63
CA HIS A 190 2.32 71.76 13.07
C HIS A 190 1.94 72.90 14.04
N PRO A 191 1.65 72.66 15.34
CA PRO A 191 1.33 73.74 16.28
C PRO A 191 2.46 74.76 16.47
N LEU A 192 3.72 74.33 16.39
CA LEU A 192 4.88 75.24 16.48
C LEU A 192 4.99 76.11 15.24
N VAL A 193 4.70 75.54 14.07
CA VAL A 193 4.71 76.23 12.78
C VAL A 193 3.56 77.25 12.71
N GLU A 194 2.38 76.92 13.26
CA GLU A 194 1.27 77.86 13.40
C GLU A 194 1.62 79.02 14.34
N ALA A 195 2.25 78.73 15.48
CA ALA A 195 2.74 79.76 16.40
C ALA A 195 3.78 80.67 15.73
N LEU A 196 4.69 80.10 14.93
CA LEU A 196 5.66 80.84 14.12
C LEU A 196 4.97 81.74 13.08
N LEU A 197 3.92 81.26 12.41
CA LEU A 197 3.14 82.07 11.47
C LEU A 197 2.49 83.27 12.15
N GLN A 198 1.93 83.08 13.36
CA GLN A 198 1.31 84.16 14.12
C GLN A 198 2.33 85.20 14.59
N LEU A 199 3.46 84.76 15.14
CA LEU A 199 4.52 85.66 15.62
C LEU A 199 5.14 86.48 14.49
N THR A 200 5.21 85.93 13.27
CA THR A 200 5.83 86.61 12.14
C THR A 200 4.92 87.56 11.36
N GLN A 201 3.61 87.60 11.65
CA GLN A 201 2.68 88.51 10.98
C GLN A 201 2.97 89.99 11.30
N ASN A 202 3.29 90.33 12.56
CA ASN A 202 3.33 91.73 13.00
C ASN A 202 4.46 92.07 13.99
N PHE A 203 5.60 91.40 13.91
CA PHE A 203 6.71 91.74 14.80
C PHE A 203 7.38 93.07 14.43
N SER A 204 7.74 93.85 15.45
CA SER A 204 8.18 95.25 15.33
C SER A 204 9.47 95.58 16.09
N ASP A 205 9.99 94.66 16.90
CA ASP A 205 11.19 94.88 17.69
C ASP A 205 12.16 93.69 17.69
N GLN A 206 13.40 93.97 18.11
CA GLN A 206 14.49 92.99 18.17
C GLN A 206 14.24 91.89 19.22
N GLY A 207 13.42 92.14 20.25
CA GLY A 207 13.04 91.16 21.26
C GLY A 207 12.09 90.10 20.70
N GLN A 208 11.12 90.50 19.89
CA GLN A 208 10.23 89.60 19.16
C GLN A 208 10.98 88.81 18.08
N ALA A 209 11.94 89.44 17.38
CA ALA A 209 12.81 88.75 16.43
C ALA A 209 13.65 87.63 17.10
N LYS A 210 14.16 87.87 18.32
CA LYS A 210 14.85 86.84 19.12
C LYS A 210 13.91 85.67 19.49
N LYS A 211 12.67 85.95 19.91
CA LYS A 211 11.67 84.90 20.19
C LYS A 211 11.33 84.06 18.96
N ILE A 212 11.19 84.69 17.79
CA ILE A 212 10.98 83.99 16.51
C ILE A 212 12.18 83.08 16.19
N ARG A 213 13.41 83.58 16.35
CA ARG A 213 14.63 82.79 16.16
C ARG A 213 14.68 81.57 17.09
N ASP A 214 14.38 81.75 18.37
CA ASP A 214 14.43 80.65 19.35
C ASP A 214 13.37 79.58 19.01
N LEU A 215 12.15 79.99 18.64
CA LEU A 215 11.09 79.07 18.21
C LEU A 215 11.41 78.36 16.87
N LEU A 216 12.09 79.04 15.94
CA LEU A 216 12.61 78.42 14.72
C LEU A 216 13.68 77.38 15.03
N GLN A 217 14.57 77.66 15.98
CA GLN A 217 15.61 76.73 16.40
C GLN A 217 14.98 75.48 17.05
N ASP A 218 13.96 75.65 17.89
CA ASP A 218 13.23 74.54 18.49
C ASP A 218 12.48 73.72 17.42
N THR A 219 11.83 74.39 16.47
CA THR A 219 11.15 73.72 15.34
C THR A 219 12.14 72.92 14.50
N ARG A 220 13.32 73.48 14.22
CA ARG A 220 14.41 72.79 13.51
C ARG A 220 14.86 71.54 14.27
N ASN A 221 15.13 71.68 15.57
CA ASN A 221 15.60 70.59 16.41
C ASN A 221 14.57 69.45 16.47
N GLN A 222 13.27 69.78 16.55
CA GLN A 222 12.21 68.78 16.52
C GLN A 222 12.06 68.10 15.15
N LEU A 223 12.20 68.85 14.04
CA LEU A 223 12.21 68.26 12.70
C LEU A 223 13.38 67.30 12.50
N VAL A 224 14.58 67.67 12.95
CA VAL A 224 15.78 66.82 12.89
C VAL A 224 15.60 65.58 13.77
N ALA A 225 15.06 65.73 14.98
CA ALA A 225 14.78 64.60 15.87
C ALA A 225 13.73 63.64 15.26
N SER A 226 12.65 64.17 14.69
CA SER A 226 11.62 63.39 14.00
C SER A 226 12.19 62.64 12.80
N LEU A 227 13.01 63.29 11.97
CA LEU A 227 13.69 62.65 10.85
C LEU A 227 14.62 61.51 11.30
N ASN A 228 15.38 61.73 12.38
CA ASN A 228 16.23 60.69 12.94
C ASN A 228 15.41 59.51 13.45
N GLN A 229 14.24 59.77 14.05
CA GLN A 229 13.34 58.71 14.50
C GLN A 229 12.78 57.91 13.33
N GLU A 230 12.32 58.56 12.26
CA GLU A 230 11.85 57.88 11.03
C GLU A 230 12.94 56.96 10.46
N ASN A 231 14.20 57.41 10.43
CA ASN A 231 15.33 56.59 9.97
C ASN A 231 15.58 55.36 10.88
N ILE A 232 15.42 55.52 12.20
CA ILE A 232 15.57 54.44 13.17
C ILE A 232 14.43 53.42 13.00
N ASP A 233 13.20 53.89 12.91
CA ASP A 233 12.01 53.06 12.75
C ASP A 233 12.07 52.28 11.43
N GLU A 234 12.45 52.93 10.34
CA GLU A 234 12.63 52.30 9.04
C GLU A 234 13.68 51.18 9.09
N LYS A 235 14.82 51.42 9.76
CA LYS A 235 15.84 50.39 9.92
C LYS A 235 15.32 49.17 10.67
N GLN A 236 14.54 49.38 11.74
CA GLN A 236 13.94 48.29 12.51
C GLN A 236 12.89 47.50 11.71
N ILE A 237 12.07 48.22 10.93
CA ILE A 237 11.08 47.60 10.03
C ILE A 237 11.78 46.75 8.97
N GLU A 238 12.85 47.27 8.36
CA GLU A 238 13.64 46.54 7.37
C GLU A 238 14.28 45.28 7.96
N GLU A 239 14.93 45.39 9.12
CA GLU A 239 15.54 44.23 9.81
C GLU A 239 14.49 43.14 10.11
N THR A 240 13.31 43.54 10.59
CA THR A 240 12.20 42.62 10.88
C THR A 240 11.68 41.94 9.60
N TRP A 241 11.53 42.71 8.51
CA TRP A 241 11.07 42.19 7.23
C TRP A 241 12.09 41.21 6.60
N VAL A 242 13.39 41.49 6.70
CA VAL A 242 14.44 40.58 6.22
C VAL A 242 14.41 39.25 6.98
N GLU A 243 14.29 39.27 8.31
CA GLU A 243 14.22 38.04 9.10
C GLU A 243 12.92 37.26 8.82
N ARG A 244 11.81 37.97 8.60
CA ARG A 244 10.54 37.36 8.22
C ARG A 244 10.62 36.64 6.88
N GLN A 245 11.24 37.25 5.87
CA GLN A 245 11.48 36.59 4.57
C GLN A 245 12.36 35.34 4.69
N LYS A 246 13.43 35.43 5.49
CA LYS A 246 14.31 34.29 5.74
C LYS A 246 13.56 33.13 6.40
N THR A 247 12.69 33.44 7.35
CA THR A 247 11.79 32.47 8.00
C THR A 247 10.88 31.81 6.96
N LEU A 248 10.14 32.61 6.18
CA LEU A 248 9.21 32.11 5.15
C LEU A 248 9.93 31.26 4.09
N ASN A 249 11.15 31.63 3.71
CA ASN A 249 11.96 30.85 2.77
C ASN A 249 12.46 29.54 3.37
N THR A 250 12.85 29.53 4.64
CA THR A 250 13.21 28.30 5.36
C THR A 250 12.03 27.35 5.44
N GLU A 251 10.86 27.84 5.89
CA GLU A 251 9.62 27.06 5.94
C GLU A 251 9.26 26.44 4.59
N TYR A 252 9.38 27.21 3.51
CA TYR A 252 9.09 26.71 2.16
C TYR A 252 10.05 25.60 1.71
N GLN A 253 11.34 25.69 2.05
CA GLN A 253 12.28 24.60 1.75
C GLN A 253 11.97 23.35 2.57
N GLU A 254 11.57 23.51 3.83
CA GLU A 254 11.13 22.39 4.66
C GLU A 254 9.86 21.72 4.12
N PHE A 255 8.87 22.50 3.68
CA PHE A 255 7.67 21.95 3.03
C PHE A 255 8.02 21.21 1.74
N LYS A 256 8.94 21.75 0.91
CA LYS A 256 9.44 21.05 -0.28
C LYS A 256 10.10 19.72 0.05
N ARG A 257 10.95 19.70 1.09
CA ARG A 257 11.62 18.48 1.55
C ARG A 257 10.60 17.44 2.02
N SER A 258 9.64 17.84 2.86
CA SER A 258 8.57 16.96 3.32
C SER A 258 7.65 16.48 2.21
N LEU A 259 7.43 17.29 1.17
CA LEU A 259 6.66 16.91 -0.02
C LEU A 259 7.37 15.82 -0.81
N LEU A 260 8.68 15.97 -1.05
CA LEU A 260 9.50 14.96 -1.72
C LEU A 260 9.50 13.64 -0.94
N GLU A 261 9.67 13.71 0.38
CA GLU A 261 9.60 12.53 1.25
C GLU A 261 8.22 11.84 1.18
N ALA A 262 7.14 12.60 1.30
CA ALA A 262 5.78 12.05 1.20
C ALA A 262 5.51 11.43 -0.17
N THR A 263 6.02 12.04 -1.25
CA THR A 263 5.89 11.50 -2.61
C THR A 263 6.65 10.20 -2.78
N TYR A 264 7.85 10.09 -2.22
CA TYR A 264 8.62 8.85 -2.22
C TYR A 264 7.90 7.74 -1.45
N VAL A 265 7.39 8.05 -0.25
CA VAL A 265 6.61 7.11 0.58
C VAL A 265 5.35 6.63 -0.15
N LEU A 266 4.63 7.55 -0.81
CA LEU A 266 3.46 7.20 -1.63
C LEU A 266 3.82 6.20 -2.73
N ALA A 267 4.89 6.46 -3.48
CA ALA A 267 5.36 5.56 -4.53
C ALA A 267 5.73 4.18 -3.97
N ALA A 268 6.36 4.13 -2.78
CA ALA A 268 6.68 2.87 -2.10
C ALA A 268 5.40 2.09 -1.73
N TYR A 269 4.38 2.75 -1.17
CA TYR A 269 3.10 2.09 -0.87
C TYR A 269 2.37 1.61 -2.12
N GLN A 270 2.37 2.39 -3.20
CA GLN A 270 1.76 2.00 -4.48
C GLN A 270 2.47 0.78 -5.10
N ASN A 271 3.79 0.76 -5.09
CA ASN A 271 4.56 -0.40 -5.55
C ASN A 271 4.29 -1.63 -4.68
N LYS A 272 4.22 -1.45 -3.36
CA LYS A 272 3.90 -2.54 -2.43
C LYS A 272 2.49 -3.08 -2.70
N LEU A 273 1.50 -2.21 -2.86
CA LEU A 273 0.12 -2.57 -3.22
C LEU A 273 0.08 -3.42 -4.48
N LYS A 274 0.73 -2.97 -5.55
CA LYS A 274 0.81 -3.71 -6.80
C LYS A 274 1.40 -5.11 -6.60
N SER A 275 2.56 -5.20 -5.92
CA SER A 275 3.20 -6.50 -5.67
C SER A 275 2.36 -7.44 -4.80
N THR A 276 1.62 -6.90 -3.82
CA THR A 276 0.73 -7.69 -2.96
C THR A 276 -0.49 -8.18 -3.75
N GLN A 277 -1.05 -7.36 -4.66
CA GLN A 277 -2.14 -7.76 -5.54
C GLN A 277 -1.72 -8.84 -6.54
N GLU A 278 -0.52 -8.74 -7.11
CA GLU A 278 0.03 -9.80 -7.99
C GLU A 278 0.21 -11.11 -7.23
N ALA A 279 0.78 -11.07 -6.01
CA ALA A 279 0.93 -12.24 -5.16
C ALA A 279 -0.42 -12.83 -4.71
N LEU A 280 -1.41 -11.98 -4.44
CA LEU A 280 -2.77 -12.41 -4.11
C LEU A 280 -3.41 -13.15 -5.28
N ALA A 281 -3.32 -12.61 -6.50
CA ALA A 281 -3.86 -13.27 -7.69
C ALA A 281 -3.19 -14.62 -7.94
N GLN A 282 -1.89 -14.74 -7.70
CA GLN A 282 -1.18 -16.01 -7.80
C GLN A 282 -1.67 -17.01 -6.75
N ASN A 283 -1.82 -16.58 -5.49
CA ASN A 283 -2.33 -17.45 -4.43
C ASN A 283 -3.77 -17.90 -4.69
N GLU A 284 -4.63 -17.04 -5.24
CA GLU A 284 -6.00 -17.41 -5.63
C GLU A 284 -6.02 -18.47 -6.73
N LEU A 285 -5.11 -18.37 -7.70
CA LEU A 285 -4.92 -19.39 -8.73
C LEU A 285 -4.38 -20.70 -8.15
N ASP A 286 -3.38 -20.63 -7.27
CA ASP A 286 -2.80 -21.81 -6.63
C ASP A 286 -3.84 -22.53 -5.76
N LEU A 287 -4.67 -21.79 -5.02
CA LEU A 287 -5.78 -22.34 -4.25
C LEU A 287 -6.76 -23.09 -5.15
N GLN A 288 -7.11 -22.53 -6.31
CA GLN A 288 -7.97 -23.21 -7.27
C GLN A 288 -7.31 -24.51 -7.76
N ASN A 289 -6.05 -24.46 -8.16
CA ASN A 289 -5.31 -25.63 -8.64
C ASN A 289 -5.20 -26.74 -7.58
N TYR A 290 -4.96 -26.39 -6.32
CA TYR A 290 -4.90 -27.37 -5.23
C TYR A 290 -6.27 -28.01 -4.95
N ASN A 291 -7.35 -27.23 -4.97
CA ASN A 291 -8.70 -27.77 -4.83
C ASN A 291 -9.07 -28.70 -5.98
N GLU A 292 -8.75 -28.34 -7.22
CA GLU A 292 -8.96 -29.19 -8.39
C GLU A 292 -8.16 -30.50 -8.29
N SER A 293 -6.89 -30.41 -7.89
CA SER A 293 -6.02 -31.58 -7.70
C SER A 293 -6.52 -32.50 -6.59
N LEU A 294 -7.02 -31.93 -5.49
CA LEU A 294 -7.60 -32.68 -4.38
C LEU A 294 -8.84 -33.43 -4.81
N GLN A 295 -9.71 -32.80 -5.60
CA GLN A 295 -10.90 -33.45 -6.13
C GLN A 295 -10.54 -34.58 -7.11
N GLN A 296 -9.57 -34.34 -8.00
CA GLN A 296 -9.09 -35.36 -8.93
C GLN A 296 -8.50 -36.58 -8.20
N ASP A 297 -7.72 -36.38 -7.14
CA ASP A 297 -7.16 -37.47 -6.34
C ASP A 297 -8.25 -38.27 -5.60
N LYS A 298 -9.25 -37.58 -5.03
CA LYS A 298 -10.43 -38.22 -4.41
C LYS A 298 -11.21 -39.06 -5.42
N ASP A 299 -11.42 -38.54 -6.62
CA ASP A 299 -12.12 -39.26 -7.69
C ASP A 299 -11.32 -40.48 -8.16
N ALA A 300 -9.99 -40.35 -8.29
CA ALA A 300 -9.09 -41.45 -8.64
C ALA A 300 -9.09 -42.56 -7.58
N GLN A 301 -8.97 -42.20 -6.30
CA GLN A 301 -9.03 -43.15 -5.19
C GLN A 301 -10.37 -43.90 -5.14
N ALA A 302 -11.48 -43.19 -5.42
CA ALA A 302 -12.81 -43.81 -5.48
C ALA A 302 -12.92 -44.83 -6.63
N GLN A 303 -12.37 -44.51 -7.81
CA GLN A 303 -12.32 -45.44 -8.95
C GLN A 303 -11.44 -46.65 -8.64
N GLU A 304 -10.24 -46.45 -8.08
CA GLU A 304 -9.34 -47.55 -7.72
C GLU A 304 -9.98 -48.47 -6.68
N THR A 305 -10.68 -47.90 -5.70
CA THR A 305 -11.43 -48.67 -4.69
C THR A 305 -12.52 -49.53 -5.33
N GLN A 306 -13.23 -49.03 -6.34
CA GLN A 306 -14.22 -49.82 -7.08
C GLN A 306 -13.55 -50.99 -7.82
N ILE A 307 -12.49 -50.72 -8.58
CA ILE A 307 -11.74 -51.74 -9.33
C ILE A 307 -11.18 -52.81 -8.39
N TYR A 308 -10.57 -52.40 -7.26
CA TYR A 308 -10.08 -53.33 -6.25
C TYR A 308 -11.17 -54.26 -5.73
N ASN A 309 -12.33 -53.72 -5.36
CA ASN A 309 -13.45 -54.51 -4.85
C ASN A 309 -13.97 -55.51 -5.90
N GLU A 310 -14.05 -55.11 -7.17
CA GLU A 310 -14.43 -55.99 -8.28
C GLU A 310 -13.42 -57.12 -8.49
N LEU A 311 -12.13 -56.80 -8.56
CA LEU A 311 -11.06 -57.80 -8.73
C LEU A 311 -10.99 -58.76 -7.54
N LYS A 312 -11.07 -58.24 -6.32
CA LYS A 312 -11.09 -59.06 -5.10
C LYS A 312 -12.25 -60.05 -5.10
N ALA A 313 -13.45 -59.61 -5.48
CA ALA A 313 -14.60 -60.49 -5.61
C ALA A 313 -14.38 -61.58 -6.67
N GLN A 314 -13.78 -61.23 -7.82
CA GLN A 314 -13.45 -62.20 -8.87
C GLN A 314 -12.43 -63.25 -8.38
N TYR A 315 -11.33 -62.82 -7.74
CA TYR A 315 -10.34 -63.72 -7.17
C TYR A 315 -10.93 -64.66 -6.11
N GLN A 316 -11.81 -64.16 -5.25
CA GLN A 316 -12.49 -64.98 -4.26
C GLN A 316 -13.40 -66.06 -4.88
N ILE A 317 -14.14 -65.71 -5.95
CA ILE A 317 -14.96 -66.67 -6.71
C ILE A 317 -14.06 -67.73 -7.37
N GLN A 318 -12.94 -67.32 -7.97
CA GLN A 318 -12.00 -68.23 -8.62
C GLN A 318 -11.35 -69.18 -7.60
N LEU A 319 -10.87 -68.66 -6.47
CA LEU A 319 -10.32 -69.46 -5.38
C LEU A 319 -11.33 -70.49 -4.85
N GLN A 320 -12.57 -70.08 -4.63
CA GLN A 320 -13.62 -70.99 -4.18
C GLN A 320 -13.90 -72.07 -5.22
N THR A 321 -13.96 -71.70 -6.51
CA THR A 321 -14.12 -72.67 -7.61
C THR A 321 -12.96 -73.66 -7.63
N THR A 322 -11.72 -73.18 -7.57
CA THR A 322 -10.52 -74.02 -7.60
C THR A 322 -10.49 -74.98 -6.41
N ARG A 323 -10.84 -74.52 -5.21
CA ARG A 323 -11.00 -75.37 -4.01
C ARG A 323 -12.06 -76.44 -4.17
N ASN A 324 -13.26 -76.05 -4.62
CA ASN A 324 -14.34 -76.99 -4.89
C ASN A 324 -13.93 -78.04 -5.94
N ALA A 325 -13.19 -77.64 -6.97
CA ALA A 325 -12.70 -78.53 -8.01
C ALA A 325 -11.62 -79.49 -7.50
N LYS A 326 -10.68 -79.00 -6.68
CA LYS A 326 -9.66 -79.81 -6.01
C LYS A 326 -10.29 -80.88 -5.11
N ASP A 327 -11.29 -80.49 -4.31
CA ASP A 327 -12.03 -81.40 -3.43
C ASP A 327 -12.82 -82.45 -4.24
N PHE A 328 -13.42 -82.03 -5.36
CA PHE A 328 -14.15 -82.92 -6.25
C PHE A 328 -13.23 -83.94 -6.92
N VAL A 329 -12.10 -83.53 -7.50
CA VAL A 329 -11.13 -84.44 -8.15
C VAL A 329 -10.55 -85.46 -7.14
N ASN A 330 -10.37 -85.05 -5.88
CA ASN A 330 -9.93 -85.94 -4.80
C ASN A 330 -11.03 -86.85 -4.22
N SER A 331 -12.28 -86.69 -4.65
CA SER A 331 -13.41 -87.45 -4.10
C SER A 331 -13.49 -88.88 -4.64
N ALA A 332 -14.04 -89.78 -3.82
CA ALA A 332 -14.42 -91.12 -4.26
C ALA A 332 -15.49 -91.10 -5.37
N GLU A 333 -16.29 -90.03 -5.43
CA GLU A 333 -17.33 -89.78 -6.43
C GLU A 333 -16.71 -89.59 -7.82
N PHE A 334 -15.67 -88.75 -7.93
CA PHE A 334 -14.92 -88.54 -9.18
C PHE A 334 -14.27 -89.84 -9.67
N SER A 335 -13.59 -90.56 -8.77
CA SER A 335 -12.99 -91.87 -9.09
C SER A 335 -14.02 -92.88 -9.61
N THR A 336 -15.25 -92.82 -9.12
CA THR A 336 -16.37 -93.67 -9.55
C THR A 336 -16.90 -93.24 -10.91
N ILE A 337 -17.03 -91.93 -11.16
CA ILE A 337 -17.47 -91.35 -12.45
C ILE A 337 -16.47 -91.71 -13.56
N ILE A 338 -15.18 -91.54 -13.31
CA ILE A 338 -14.12 -91.92 -14.25
C ILE A 338 -14.13 -93.42 -14.53
N ARG A 339 -14.20 -94.28 -13.49
CA ARG A 339 -14.32 -95.75 -13.68
C ARG A 339 -15.56 -96.13 -14.48
N ASN A 340 -16.70 -95.49 -14.24
CA ASN A 340 -17.93 -95.78 -14.97
C ASN A 340 -17.87 -95.32 -16.43
N LYS A 341 -17.28 -94.15 -16.73
CA LYS A 341 -17.04 -93.69 -18.12
C LYS A 341 -16.04 -94.60 -18.85
N LEU A 342 -14.93 -94.96 -18.22
CA LEU A 342 -13.94 -95.91 -18.77
C LEU A 342 -14.54 -97.30 -19.03
N ASN A 343 -15.46 -97.77 -18.16
CA ASN A 343 -16.15 -99.05 -18.33
C ASN A 343 -17.29 -98.99 -19.38
N GLN A 344 -17.83 -97.81 -19.69
CA GLN A 344 -18.80 -97.60 -20.77
C GLN A 344 -18.12 -97.36 -22.13
N GLY A 345 -16.84 -96.96 -22.15
CA GLY A 345 -15.98 -96.86 -23.33
C GLY A 345 -15.15 -98.12 -23.58
N GLY A 346 -15.77 -99.30 -23.52
CA GLY A 346 -15.11 -100.53 -23.96
C GLY A 346 -14.74 -100.44 -25.43
N LEU A 347 -13.44 -100.55 -25.72
CA LEU A 347 -12.82 -100.89 -27.02
C LEU A 347 -13.56 -100.39 -28.28
N VAL A 348 -13.03 -99.32 -28.86
CA VAL A 348 -12.66 -99.36 -30.29
C VAL A 348 -11.18 -99.06 -30.39
#